data_AF-A0A381C2V4-F1
#
_entry.id   AF-A0A381C2V4-F1
#
_cell.length_a   1.000
_cell.length_b   1.000
_cell.length_c   1.000
_cell.angle_alpha   90.00
_cell.angle_beta   90.00
_cell.angle_gamma   90.00
#
_symmetry.space_group_name_H-M   'P 1'
#
loop_
_entity.id
_entity.type
_entity.pdbx_description
1 polymer ?
#
loop_
_entity_poly.entity_id
_entity_poly.type
_entity_poly.pdbx_seq_one_letter_code
_entity_poly.pdbx_strand_id
1 'polypeptide(L)'
;MFSSADEKITIGTTSLEKGVVVHQKITDPFKKMIRNALKEQRIILLERKNELEIWDGCAQQRFKKAFGLTNEKARQWILEGINKEILLNNEIPISNFKKTKENVYASVNSSDLEHNINIGEKFSKAPLTGEDSQVVTLCHEMSHFDDILGTKDLGEGSPRSYAVSLARKCDERTMQSSYNFEMYFV
;
A
#
# COMPACT_ATOMS: atom_id res chain seq x y z
N MET A 1 -38.61 -71.28 19.72
CA MET A 1 -37.25 -71.47 20.26
C MET A 1 -36.29 -70.83 19.28
N PHE A 2 -35.86 -69.60 19.59
CA PHE A 2 -34.91 -68.83 18.78
C PHE A 2 -33.50 -69.04 19.34
N SER A 3 -32.54 -69.20 18.43
CA SER A 3 -31.09 -69.28 18.68
C SER A 3 -30.40 -68.22 17.82
N SER A 4 -29.19 -67.86 18.27
CA SER A 4 -28.16 -67.01 17.66
C SER A 4 -28.31 -65.51 17.90
N ALA A 5 -27.26 -64.75 18.22
CA ALA A 5 -25.93 -65.03 18.75
C ALA A 5 -25.41 -63.70 19.30
N ASP A 6 -24.76 -63.71 20.47
CA ASP A 6 -24.26 -62.53 21.17
C ASP A 6 -23.12 -61.84 20.41
N GLU A 7 -23.37 -60.59 20.00
CA GLU A 7 -22.40 -59.68 19.41
C GLU A 7 -21.64 -58.95 20.52
N LYS A 8 -20.33 -59.23 20.66
CA LYS A 8 -19.46 -58.58 21.66
C LYS A 8 -19.13 -57.15 21.25
N ILE A 9 -19.85 -56.18 21.82
CA ILE A 9 -19.51 -54.76 21.75
C ILE A 9 -18.36 -54.49 22.72
N THR A 10 -17.18 -54.15 22.19
CA THR A 10 -16.03 -53.70 22.99
C THR A 10 -16.04 -52.17 23.04
N ILE A 11 -16.38 -51.62 24.21
CA ILE A 11 -16.37 -50.17 24.47
C ILE A 11 -14.94 -49.79 24.87
N GLY A 12 -14.17 -49.29 23.90
CA GLY A 12 -12.83 -48.75 24.12
C GLY A 12 -12.89 -47.35 24.74
N THR A 13 -12.41 -47.25 25.97
CA THR A 13 -12.37 -46.06 26.81
C THR A 13 -11.52 -44.95 26.21
N THR A 14 -12.06 -43.73 26.17
CA THR A 14 -11.40 -42.51 25.68
C THR A 14 -10.19 -42.17 26.53
N SER A 15 -9.00 -42.20 25.93
CA SER A 15 -7.77 -41.70 26.52
C SER A 15 -7.61 -40.23 26.13
N LEU A 16 -7.76 -39.32 27.09
CA LEU A 16 -7.48 -37.89 26.92
C LEU A 16 -5.97 -37.66 26.88
N GLU A 17 -5.37 -37.80 25.70
CA GLU A 17 -4.04 -37.22 25.46
C GLU A 17 -4.18 -35.72 25.20
N LYS A 18 -3.54 -34.94 26.07
CA LYS A 18 -3.43 -33.48 25.99
C LYS A 18 -2.66 -33.07 24.73
N GLY A 19 -3.36 -33.00 23.60
CA GLY A 19 -2.90 -32.27 22.44
C GLY A 19 -2.86 -30.78 22.79
N VAL A 20 -1.66 -30.22 22.97
CA VAL A 20 -1.45 -28.78 22.94
C VAL A 20 -1.84 -28.33 21.53
N VAL A 21 -3.07 -27.84 21.36
CA VAL A 21 -3.46 -27.13 20.15
C VAL A 21 -2.68 -25.82 20.15
N VAL A 22 -1.46 -25.87 19.62
CA VAL A 22 -0.77 -24.66 19.19
C VAL A 22 -1.71 -24.03 18.17
N HIS A 23 -2.37 -22.94 18.56
CA HIS A 23 -3.11 -22.09 17.65
C HIS A 23 -2.09 -21.49 16.68
N GLN A 24 -1.72 -22.26 15.66
CA GLN A 24 -1.01 -21.76 14.50
C GLN A 24 -2.01 -20.80 13.85
N LYS A 25 -1.87 -19.51 14.16
CA LYS A 25 -2.60 -18.45 13.52
C LYS A 25 -2.20 -18.53 12.05
N ILE A 26 -2.97 -19.25 11.23
CA ILE A 26 -2.83 -19.27 9.77
C ILE A 26 -3.06 -17.83 9.34
N THR A 27 -1.99 -17.06 9.34
CA THR A 27 -2.03 -15.66 8.99
C THR A 27 -1.92 -15.66 7.49
N ASP A 28 -3.05 -15.46 6.81
CA ASP A 28 -3.12 -15.32 5.36
C ASP A 28 -1.92 -14.48 4.86
N PRO A 29 -0.97 -15.08 4.11
CA PRO A 29 0.27 -14.41 3.72
C PRO A 29 0.03 -13.12 2.96
N PHE A 30 -1.05 -13.06 2.15
CA PHE A 30 -1.45 -11.85 1.46
C PHE A 30 -1.84 -10.76 2.46
N LYS A 31 -2.73 -11.06 3.40
CA LYS A 31 -3.14 -10.10 4.44
C LYS A 31 -1.95 -9.68 5.32
N LYS A 32 -0.98 -10.56 5.56
CA LYS A 32 0.25 -10.21 6.30
C LYS A 32 1.11 -9.23 5.51
N MET A 33 1.31 -9.47 4.22
CA MET A 33 2.05 -8.58 3.31
C MET A 33 1.42 -7.20 3.28
N ILE A 34 0.09 -7.10 3.06
CA ILE A 34 -0.61 -5.82 3.04
C ILE A 34 -0.46 -5.07 4.37
N ARG A 35 -0.62 -5.74 5.52
CA ARG A 35 -0.41 -5.10 6.83
C ARG A 35 1.01 -4.57 7.02
N ASN A 36 2.02 -5.31 6.55
CA ASN A 36 3.40 -4.86 6.62
C ASN A 36 3.62 -3.64 5.72
N ALA A 37 3.13 -3.66 4.48
CA ALA A 37 3.22 -2.54 3.55
C ALA A 37 2.52 -1.29 4.11
N LEU A 38 1.29 -1.41 4.63
CA LEU A 38 0.57 -0.30 5.26
C LEU A 38 1.32 0.27 6.47
N LYS A 39 1.88 -0.60 7.32
CA LYS A 39 2.65 -0.16 8.49
C LYS A 39 3.86 0.67 8.09
N GLU A 40 4.65 0.20 7.13
CA GLU A 40 5.84 0.92 6.66
C GLU A 40 5.48 2.18 5.84
N GLN A 41 4.39 2.13 5.06
CA GLN A 41 3.85 3.29 4.36
C GLN A 41 3.49 4.41 5.35
N ARG A 42 2.86 4.06 6.48
CA ARG A 42 2.54 5.04 7.52
C ARG A 42 3.78 5.72 8.09
N ILE A 43 4.86 4.96 8.31
CA ILE A 43 6.12 5.49 8.84
C ILE A 43 6.67 6.56 7.89
N ILE A 44 6.77 6.23 6.59
CA ILE A 44 7.34 7.17 5.62
C ILE A 44 6.42 8.38 5.35
N LEU A 45 5.10 8.19 5.39
CA LEU A 45 4.14 9.30 5.29
C LEU A 45 4.32 10.29 6.46
N LEU A 46 4.45 9.78 7.70
CA LEU A 46 4.67 10.62 8.87
C LEU A 46 6.03 11.33 8.82
N GLU A 47 7.08 10.66 8.34
CA GLU A 47 8.40 11.26 8.14
C GLU A 47 8.33 12.43 7.12
N ARG A 48 7.74 12.19 5.95
CA ARG A 48 7.57 13.21 4.90
C ARG A 48 6.65 14.35 5.33
N LYS A 49 5.62 14.06 6.13
CA LYS A 49 4.78 15.10 6.76
C LYS A 49 5.61 16.01 7.66
N ASN A 50 6.39 15.44 8.57
CA ASN A 50 7.22 16.21 9.49
C ASN A 50 8.26 17.06 8.72
N GLU A 51 8.84 16.54 7.64
CA GLU A 51 9.71 17.32 6.75
C GLU A 51 8.99 18.51 6.10
N LEU A 52 7.73 18.35 5.70
CA LEU A 52 6.91 19.43 5.13
C LEU A 52 6.51 20.50 6.16
N GLU A 53 6.33 20.10 7.43
CA GLU A 53 6.00 21.01 8.53
C GLU A 53 7.22 21.82 8.99
N ILE A 54 8.40 21.19 9.09
CA ILE A 54 9.66 21.86 9.43
C ILE A 54 10.15 22.72 8.25
N TRP A 55 10.12 22.15 7.04
CA TRP A 55 10.48 22.78 5.77
C TRP A 55 11.90 23.38 5.71
N ASP A 56 12.86 22.66 6.27
CA ASP A 56 14.27 23.04 6.21
C ASP A 56 14.89 22.84 4.81
N GLY A 57 16.18 23.15 4.67
CA GLY A 57 16.90 23.02 3.39
C GLY A 57 16.97 21.59 2.85
N CYS A 58 16.99 20.57 3.73
CA CYS A 58 16.99 19.17 3.33
C CYS A 58 15.61 18.76 2.79
N ALA A 59 14.55 19.13 3.50
CA ALA A 59 13.16 18.92 3.06
C ALA A 59 12.92 19.61 1.71
N GLN A 60 13.34 20.86 1.55
CA GLN A 60 13.23 21.59 0.28
C GLN A 60 14.04 20.94 -0.85
N GLN A 61 15.24 20.41 -0.59
CA GLN A 61 16.00 19.67 -1.60
C GLN A 61 15.32 18.38 -2.03
N ARG A 62 14.80 17.59 -1.08
CA ARG A 62 14.06 16.36 -1.39
C ARG A 62 12.81 16.67 -2.20
N PHE A 63 12.04 17.67 -1.77
CA PHE A 63 10.86 18.13 -2.47
C PHE A 63 11.20 18.60 -3.89
N LYS A 64 12.25 19.41 -4.03
CA LYS A 64 12.73 19.87 -5.35
C LYS A 64 13.21 18.72 -6.24
N LYS A 65 13.82 17.67 -5.68
CA LYS A 65 14.23 16.49 -6.45
C LYS A 65 13.02 15.77 -7.05
N ALA A 66 11.92 15.66 -6.30
CA ALA A 66 10.71 14.98 -6.73
C ALA A 66 9.85 15.85 -7.66
N PHE A 67 9.70 17.14 -7.36
CA PHE A 67 8.72 18.01 -8.03
C PHE A 67 9.34 19.16 -8.84
N GLY A 68 10.62 19.46 -8.69
CA GLY A 68 11.25 20.64 -9.32
C GLY A 68 10.85 22.00 -8.73
N LEU A 69 9.82 22.02 -7.89
CA LEU A 69 9.25 23.19 -7.24
C LEU A 69 9.68 23.29 -5.77
N THR A 70 9.53 24.46 -5.15
CA THR A 70 9.68 24.65 -3.69
C THR A 70 8.73 25.73 -3.15
N ASN A 71 7.72 26.11 -3.93
CA ASN A 71 6.79 27.17 -3.54
C ASN A 71 5.78 26.66 -2.50
N GLU A 72 5.25 27.60 -1.70
CA GLU A 72 4.35 27.30 -0.59
C GLU A 72 3.08 26.56 -1.03
N LYS A 73 2.51 26.92 -2.19
CA LYS A 73 1.30 26.27 -2.73
C LYS A 73 1.56 24.79 -3.02
N ALA A 74 2.69 24.47 -3.64
CA ALA A 74 3.08 23.09 -3.90
C ALA A 74 3.33 22.32 -2.59
N ARG A 75 4.02 22.95 -1.62
CA ARG A 75 4.22 22.36 -0.29
C ARG A 75 2.90 21.98 0.38
N GLN A 76 1.97 22.93 0.45
CA GLN A 76 0.67 22.72 1.10
C GLN A 76 -0.16 21.64 0.39
N TRP A 77 -0.13 21.62 -0.94
CA TRP A 77 -0.84 20.60 -1.72
C TRP A 77 -0.35 19.18 -1.40
N ILE A 78 0.97 18.96 -1.36
CA ILE A 78 1.53 17.65 -1.01
C ILE A 78 1.29 17.32 0.46
N LEU A 79 1.39 18.31 1.36
CA LEU A 79 1.08 18.10 2.78
C LEU A 79 -0.38 17.68 2.99
N GLU A 80 -1.32 18.29 2.27
CA GLU A 80 -2.73 17.89 2.28
C GLU A 80 -2.91 16.45 1.81
N GLY A 81 -2.30 16.08 0.67
CA GLY A 81 -2.35 14.72 0.15
C GLY A 81 -1.80 13.68 1.13
N ILE A 82 -0.63 13.95 1.72
CA ILE A 82 -0.02 13.07 2.73
C ILE A 82 -0.91 12.94 3.97
N ASN A 83 -1.52 14.03 4.44
CA ASN A 83 -2.44 13.97 5.58
C ASN A 83 -3.64 13.06 5.27
N LYS A 84 -4.21 13.16 4.06
CA LYS A 84 -5.32 12.31 3.64
C LYS A 84 -4.90 10.86 3.47
N GLU A 85 -3.72 10.58 2.92
CA GLU A 85 -3.19 9.20 2.85
C GLU A 85 -2.94 8.61 4.24
N ILE A 86 -2.47 9.41 5.22
CA ILE A 86 -2.33 8.94 6.61
C ILE A 86 -3.70 8.54 7.18
N LEU A 87 -4.75 9.33 6.92
CA LEU A 87 -6.12 8.99 7.34
C LEU A 87 -6.59 7.70 6.68
N LEU A 88 -6.49 7.62 5.34
CA LEU A 88 -6.87 6.43 4.59
C LEU A 88 -6.10 5.19 5.08
N ASN A 89 -4.78 5.28 5.24
CA ASN A 89 -3.94 4.18 5.73
C ASN A 89 -4.38 3.65 7.12
N ASN A 90 -4.85 4.53 8.01
CA ASN A 90 -5.33 4.13 9.34
C ASN A 90 -6.70 3.44 9.29
N GLU A 91 -7.54 3.79 8.31
CA GLU A 91 -8.95 3.41 8.27
C GLU A 91 -9.24 2.29 7.26
N ILE A 92 -8.42 2.15 6.22
CA ILE A 92 -8.66 1.26 5.10
C ILE A 92 -8.75 -0.21 5.56
N PRO A 93 -9.90 -0.88 5.36
CA PRO A 93 -10.03 -2.28 5.70
C PRO A 93 -9.15 -3.17 4.82
N ILE A 94 -8.54 -4.20 5.41
CA ILE A 94 -7.75 -5.19 4.66
C ILE A 94 -8.56 -5.88 3.54
N SER A 95 -9.90 -5.93 3.66
CA SER A 95 -10.80 -6.46 2.62
C SER A 95 -10.81 -5.64 1.33
N ASN A 96 -10.40 -4.37 1.37
CA ASN A 96 -10.39 -3.49 0.21
C ASN A 96 -9.19 -3.79 -0.72
N PHE A 97 -8.23 -4.59 -0.25
CA PHE A 97 -7.11 -5.09 -1.03
C PHE A 97 -7.50 -6.41 -1.70
N LYS A 98 -7.64 -6.38 -3.03
CA LYS A 98 -8.11 -7.52 -3.84
C LYS A 98 -6.96 -8.08 -4.65
N LYS A 99 -6.66 -9.36 -4.49
CA LYS A 99 -5.62 -10.01 -5.29
C LYS A 99 -6.09 -10.18 -6.74
N THR A 100 -5.28 -9.78 -7.70
CA THR A 100 -5.45 -10.05 -9.14
C THR A 100 -4.28 -10.91 -9.65
N LYS A 101 -4.47 -11.55 -10.82
CA LYS A 101 -3.43 -12.32 -11.53
C LYS A 101 -2.67 -11.47 -12.55
N GLU A 102 -2.99 -10.18 -12.64
CA GLU A 102 -2.33 -9.27 -13.56
C GLU A 102 -0.86 -9.05 -13.19
N ASN A 103 -0.01 -8.99 -14.21
CA ASN A 103 1.43 -8.76 -14.05
C ASN A 103 1.78 -7.27 -13.90
N VAL A 104 1.06 -6.61 -12.99
CA VAL A 104 1.22 -5.20 -12.61
C VAL A 104 1.59 -5.12 -11.13
N TYR A 105 1.92 -3.91 -10.66
CA TYR A 105 2.12 -3.67 -9.23
C TYR A 105 0.77 -3.62 -8.54
N ALA A 106 0.01 -2.56 -8.77
CA ALA A 106 -1.35 -2.43 -8.30
C ALA A 106 -2.15 -1.59 -9.30
N SER A 107 -3.43 -1.38 -9.01
CA SER A 107 -4.29 -0.43 -9.72
C SER A 107 -5.48 -0.06 -8.86
N VAL A 108 -6.00 1.14 -9.06
CA VAL A 108 -7.23 1.64 -8.45
C VAL A 108 -8.17 2.26 -9.48
N ASN A 109 -9.42 2.46 -9.10
CA ASN A 109 -10.32 3.37 -9.79
C ASN A 109 -10.38 4.68 -8.99
N SER A 110 -10.02 5.81 -9.60
CA SER A 110 -9.89 7.09 -8.88
C SER A 110 -11.18 7.57 -8.22
N SER A 111 -12.34 7.22 -8.81
CA SER A 111 -13.65 7.62 -8.30
C SER A 111 -14.27 6.60 -7.34
N ASP A 112 -13.52 5.57 -6.92
CA ASP A 112 -14.02 4.56 -5.98
C ASP A 112 -14.02 5.11 -4.55
N LEU A 113 -15.23 5.42 -4.06
CA LEU A 113 -15.44 5.93 -2.71
C LEU A 113 -15.17 4.93 -1.60
N GLU A 114 -15.04 3.64 -1.93
CA GLU A 114 -14.62 2.60 -0.99
C GLU A 114 -13.10 2.38 -1.01
N HIS A 115 -12.36 3.06 -1.87
CA HIS A 115 -10.90 2.95 -1.95
C HIS A 115 -10.40 1.50 -2.14
N ASN A 116 -11.01 0.72 -3.04
CA ASN A 116 -10.53 -0.62 -3.35
C ASN A 116 -9.21 -0.56 -4.15
N ILE A 117 -8.26 -1.42 -3.78
CA ILE A 117 -6.94 -1.51 -4.41
C ILE A 117 -6.74 -2.93 -4.93
N ASN A 118 -6.55 -3.08 -6.25
CA ASN A 118 -6.21 -4.35 -6.85
C ASN A 118 -4.69 -4.56 -6.76
N ILE A 119 -4.27 -5.67 -6.16
CA ILE A 119 -2.86 -6.01 -5.93
C ILE A 119 -2.43 -7.08 -6.92
N GLY A 120 -1.51 -6.72 -7.80
CA GLY A 120 -0.97 -7.58 -8.85
C GLY A 120 0.22 -8.44 -8.40
N GLU A 121 0.71 -9.24 -9.36
CA GLU A 121 1.80 -10.16 -9.08
C GLU A 121 3.15 -9.48 -8.84
N LYS A 122 3.42 -8.33 -9.49
CA LYS A 122 4.70 -7.63 -9.31
C LYS A 122 4.83 -7.07 -7.90
N PHE A 123 3.76 -6.49 -7.36
CA PHE A 123 3.74 -6.00 -5.98
C PHE A 123 4.07 -7.09 -4.97
N SER A 124 3.51 -8.29 -5.18
CA SER A 124 3.75 -9.43 -4.28
C SER A 124 5.21 -9.89 -4.28
N LYS A 125 5.96 -9.59 -5.35
CA LYS A 125 7.38 -9.93 -5.53
C LYS A 125 8.31 -8.74 -5.23
N ALA A 126 7.76 -7.54 -5.10
CA ALA A 126 8.51 -6.32 -4.86
C ALA A 126 9.11 -6.29 -3.45
N PRO A 127 10.24 -5.59 -3.24
CA PRO A 127 10.73 -5.32 -1.90
C PRO A 127 9.71 -4.49 -1.11
N LEU A 128 9.81 -4.53 0.21
CA LEU A 128 8.90 -3.77 1.08
C LEU A 128 9.09 -2.26 0.91
N THR A 129 10.35 -1.79 0.87
CA THR A 129 10.74 -0.38 0.76
C THR A 129 11.75 -0.17 -0.38
N GLY A 130 11.97 1.09 -0.76
CA GLY A 130 12.86 1.50 -1.85
C GLY A 130 12.12 1.80 -3.15
N GLU A 131 12.87 1.98 -4.24
CA GLU A 131 12.33 2.16 -5.59
C GLU A 131 11.52 0.93 -6.03
N ASP A 132 10.39 1.18 -6.70
CA ASP A 132 9.46 0.14 -7.16
C ASP A 132 9.05 -0.86 -6.06
N SER A 133 8.90 -0.38 -4.83
CA SER A 133 8.55 -1.18 -3.65
C SER A 133 7.06 -1.20 -3.36
N GLN A 134 6.64 -2.10 -2.46
CA GLN A 134 5.27 -2.18 -1.97
C GLN A 134 4.82 -0.86 -1.33
N VAL A 135 5.66 -0.24 -0.51
CA VAL A 135 5.34 1.02 0.17
C VAL A 135 5.10 2.16 -0.83
N VAL A 136 6.04 2.38 -1.75
CA VAL A 136 5.91 3.51 -2.70
C VAL A 136 4.81 3.24 -3.72
N THR A 137 4.54 1.97 -4.07
CA THR A 137 3.35 1.61 -4.83
C THR A 137 2.08 2.01 -4.09
N LEU A 138 1.96 1.74 -2.78
CA LEU A 138 0.75 2.15 -2.05
C LEU A 138 0.59 3.68 -2.00
N CYS A 139 1.67 4.45 -1.82
CA CYS A 139 1.61 5.90 -1.93
C CYS A 139 1.16 6.33 -3.34
N HIS A 140 1.69 5.68 -4.37
CA HIS A 140 1.29 5.93 -5.76
C HIS A 140 -0.21 5.71 -5.96
N GLU A 141 -0.70 4.52 -5.64
CA GLU A 141 -2.10 4.14 -5.86
C GLU A 141 -3.08 4.96 -5.02
N MET A 142 -2.75 5.24 -3.75
CA MET A 142 -3.63 6.04 -2.90
C MET A 142 -3.72 7.50 -3.37
N SER A 143 -2.67 8.04 -3.99
CA SER A 143 -2.70 9.39 -4.54
C SER A 143 -3.65 9.55 -5.73
N HIS A 144 -4.02 8.46 -6.41
CA HIS A 144 -4.94 8.50 -7.54
C HIS A 144 -6.38 8.80 -7.14
N PHE A 145 -6.79 8.47 -5.90
CA PHE A 145 -8.17 8.70 -5.48
C PHE A 145 -8.51 10.20 -5.50
N ASP A 146 -9.68 10.52 -6.06
CA ASP A 146 -10.07 11.90 -6.35
C ASP A 146 -10.27 12.72 -5.06
N ASP A 147 -10.61 12.08 -3.94
CA ASP A 147 -10.71 12.72 -2.63
C ASP A 147 -9.37 12.90 -1.92
N ILE A 148 -8.31 12.21 -2.36
CA ILE A 148 -6.94 12.34 -1.87
C ILE A 148 -6.20 13.47 -2.62
N LEU A 149 -5.73 13.17 -3.84
CA LEU A 149 -5.02 14.11 -4.72
C LEU A 149 -5.49 14.04 -6.19
N GLY A 150 -6.16 12.96 -6.60
CA GLY A 150 -6.61 12.76 -7.98
C GLY A 150 -5.45 12.72 -9.00
N THR A 151 -4.26 12.26 -8.60
CA THR A 151 -3.08 12.19 -9.48
C THR A 151 -3.34 11.27 -10.68
N LYS A 152 -2.50 11.39 -11.72
CA LYS A 152 -2.59 10.63 -12.97
C LYS A 152 -1.24 10.06 -13.36
N ASP A 153 -1.28 8.92 -14.06
CA ASP A 153 -0.12 8.32 -14.71
C ASP A 153 0.22 9.06 -16.00
N LEU A 154 0.99 10.13 -15.88
CA LEU A 154 1.46 10.91 -17.02
C LEU A 154 2.65 10.24 -17.71
N GLY A 155 2.79 10.43 -19.02
CA GLY A 155 3.99 10.03 -19.77
C GLY A 155 3.92 8.64 -20.38
N GLU A 156 2.84 8.37 -21.12
CA GLU A 156 2.55 7.12 -21.86
C GLU A 156 3.81 6.31 -22.26
N GLY A 157 3.83 5.03 -21.87
CA GLY A 157 4.94 4.11 -22.14
C GLY A 157 6.19 4.29 -21.27
N SER A 158 6.45 5.49 -20.72
CA SER A 158 7.60 5.73 -19.82
C SER A 158 7.33 6.70 -18.67
N PRO A 159 6.31 6.46 -17.81
CA PRO A 159 5.83 7.46 -16.86
C PRO A 159 6.89 8.00 -15.88
N ARG A 160 7.75 7.13 -15.33
CA ARG A 160 8.85 7.53 -14.43
C ARG A 160 9.85 8.46 -15.09
N SER A 161 10.25 8.17 -16.33
CA SER A 161 11.17 9.03 -17.09
C SER A 161 10.52 10.38 -17.40
N TYR A 162 9.22 10.37 -17.69
CA TYR A 162 8.46 11.58 -17.89
C TYR A 162 8.37 12.44 -16.62
N ALA A 163 8.09 11.83 -15.45
CA ALA A 163 8.08 12.49 -14.14
C ALA A 163 9.43 13.17 -13.83
N VAL A 164 10.56 12.49 -14.08
CA VAL A 164 11.90 13.07 -13.97
C VAL A 164 12.07 14.28 -14.90
N SER A 165 11.59 14.18 -16.15
CA SER A 165 11.62 15.30 -17.09
C SER A 165 10.78 16.49 -16.60
N LEU A 166 9.58 16.26 -16.04
CA LEU A 166 8.74 17.32 -15.48
C LEU A 166 9.45 18.06 -14.34
N ALA A 167 10.02 17.32 -13.38
CA ALA A 167 10.76 17.90 -12.25
C ALA A 167 11.97 18.71 -12.71
N ARG A 168 12.74 18.21 -13.69
CA ARG A 168 13.89 18.96 -14.27
C ARG A 168 13.48 20.26 -14.95
N LYS A 169 12.29 20.30 -15.55
CA LYS A 169 11.73 21.47 -16.23
C LYS A 169 10.99 22.42 -15.28
N CYS A 170 10.90 22.07 -13.99
CA CYS A 170 10.07 22.78 -13.01
C CYS A 170 8.62 22.92 -13.48
N ASP A 171 8.10 21.89 -14.14
CA ASP A 171 6.78 21.89 -14.76
C ASP A 171 5.69 21.64 -13.71
N GLU A 172 4.67 22.49 -13.64
CA GLU A 172 3.61 22.37 -12.62
C GLU A 172 2.82 21.05 -12.70
N ARG A 173 2.88 20.33 -13.82
CA ARG A 173 2.29 18.99 -13.96
C ARG A 173 2.90 17.95 -13.03
N THR A 174 4.06 18.20 -12.41
CA THR A 174 4.57 17.34 -11.33
C THR A 174 3.58 17.19 -10.17
N MET A 175 2.72 18.19 -9.95
CA MET A 175 1.69 18.17 -8.90
C MET A 175 0.52 17.23 -9.21
N GLN A 176 0.38 16.82 -10.47
CA GLN A 176 -0.66 15.93 -10.96
C GLN A 176 -0.14 14.52 -11.27
N SER A 177 1.17 14.29 -11.15
CA SER A 177 1.78 13.00 -11.49
C SER A 177 1.93 12.10 -10.26
N SER A 178 1.32 10.92 -10.32
CA SER A 178 1.48 9.85 -9.34
C SER A 178 2.94 9.43 -9.19
N TYR A 179 3.69 9.35 -10.30
CA TYR A 179 5.12 9.05 -10.28
C TYR A 179 5.99 10.14 -9.63
N ASN A 180 5.68 11.44 -9.82
CA ASN A 180 6.38 12.48 -9.07
C ASN A 180 6.07 12.39 -7.57
N PHE A 181 4.83 12.07 -7.21
CA PHE A 181 4.43 11.83 -5.82
C PHE A 181 5.20 10.62 -5.23
N GLU A 182 5.20 9.48 -5.92
CA GLU A 182 5.96 8.29 -5.56
C GLU A 182 7.46 8.58 -5.34
N MET A 183 8.09 9.32 -6.26
CA MET A 183 9.49 9.70 -6.18
C MET A 183 9.84 10.52 -4.94
N TYR A 184 8.87 11.16 -4.28
CA TYR A 184 9.09 11.90 -3.04
C TYR A 184 9.35 10.97 -1.85
N PHE A 185 8.94 9.71 -1.93
CA PHE A 185 9.08 8.68 -0.89
C PHE A 185 10.30 7.76 -1.11
N VAL A 186 11.17 8.07 -2.08
CA VAL A 186 12.40 7.32 -2.39
C VAL A 186 13.64 8.13 -2.01
#